data_AF-A0A6N9QAY3-F1
#
_entry.id   AF-A0A6N9QAY3-F1
#
_cell.length_a   1.000
_cell.length_b   1.000
_cell.length_c   1.000
_cell.angle_alpha   90.00
_cell.angle_beta   90.00
_cell.angle_gamma   90.00
#
_symmetry.space_group_name_H-M   'P 1'
#
loop_
_entity.id
_entity.type
_entity.pdbx_description
1 polymer ?
#
loop_
_entity_poly.entity_id
_entity_poly.type
_entity_poly.pdbx_seq_one_letter_code
_entity_poly.pdbx_strand_id
1 'polypeptide(L)'
;MSKGVAYQNKDIEFKVLSESFKEKSFAAYGLNLPRIKDVLPTNLPAVSANELRMDHLFLLEDHTYALVDYESENTVEDRIKYVDYIARIVKRFYKENTVIPGILGWL
;
A
#
# COMPACT_ATOMS: atom_id res chain seq x y z
N MET A 1 -19.52 9.96 -27.90
CA MET A 1 -18.05 9.80 -27.92
C MET A 1 -17.42 10.90 -27.09
N SER A 2 -17.12 10.65 -25.82
CA SER A 2 -16.31 11.56 -24.99
C SER A 2 -14.83 11.31 -25.32
N LYS A 3 -14.18 12.35 -25.84
CA LYS A 3 -12.76 12.33 -26.21
C LYS A 3 -11.88 12.22 -24.96
N GLY A 4 -10.96 11.24 -24.96
CA GLY A 4 -9.59 11.47 -24.51
C GLY A 4 -9.25 11.28 -23.03
N VAL A 5 -10.08 10.59 -22.24
CA VAL A 5 -9.69 10.21 -20.88
C VAL A 5 -9.37 8.71 -20.90
N ALA A 6 -8.11 8.35 -20.65
CA ALA A 6 -7.70 6.95 -20.56
C ALA A 6 -8.52 6.25 -19.46
N TYR A 7 -8.96 5.01 -19.66
CA TYR A 7 -9.76 4.26 -18.68
C TYR A 7 -9.06 4.11 -17.30
N GLN A 8 -7.73 4.19 -17.30
CA GLN A 8 -6.85 4.16 -16.14
C GLN A 8 -6.30 5.55 -15.76
N ASN A 9 -7.03 6.60 -16.11
CA ASN A 9 -6.75 7.98 -15.72
C ASN A 9 -6.47 8.11 -14.22
N LYS A 10 -7.19 7.38 -13.36
CA LYS A 10 -6.93 7.35 -11.92
C LYS A 10 -5.56 6.74 -11.60
N ASP A 11 -5.24 5.59 -12.17
CA ASP A 11 -3.97 4.89 -11.92
C ASP A 11 -2.77 5.69 -12.45
N ILE A 12 -2.93 6.37 -13.59
CA ILE A 12 -1.92 7.26 -14.18
C ILE A 12 -1.70 8.49 -13.31
N GLU A 13 -2.76 9.17 -12.88
CA GLU A 13 -2.67 10.31 -11.96
C GLU A 13 -1.99 9.90 -10.67
N PHE A 14 -2.40 8.77 -10.08
CA PHE A 14 -1.88 8.31 -8.79
C PHE A 14 -0.44 7.81 -8.88
N LYS A 15 -0.03 7.23 -10.01
CA LYS A 15 1.37 6.83 -10.24
C LYS A 15 2.29 8.03 -10.40
N VAL A 16 1.88 9.04 -11.16
CA VAL A 16 2.61 10.32 -11.28
C VAL A 16 2.67 11.04 -9.94
N LEU A 17 1.58 10.98 -9.18
CA LEU A 17 1.50 11.49 -7.82
C LEU A 17 2.41 10.71 -6.87
N SER A 18 2.43 9.37 -6.89
CA SER A 18 3.24 8.53 -6.00
C SER A 18 4.74 8.69 -6.24
N GLU A 19 5.15 8.89 -7.50
CA GLU A 19 6.51 9.31 -7.86
C GLU A 19 6.84 10.72 -7.34
N SER A 20 5.84 11.61 -7.26
CA SER A 20 5.94 12.95 -6.65
C SER A 20 5.84 12.95 -5.11
N PHE A 21 5.35 11.85 -4.50
CA PHE A 21 5.06 11.70 -3.06
C PHE A 21 6.27 11.30 -2.21
N LYS A 22 7.46 11.07 -2.80
CA LYS A 22 8.72 10.90 -2.04
C LYS A 22 8.95 12.02 -1.00
N GLU A 23 8.28 13.16 -1.15
CA GLU A 23 8.38 14.35 -0.29
C GLU A 23 7.06 14.73 0.44
N LYS A 24 5.92 14.03 0.27
CA LYS A 24 4.60 14.54 0.67
C LYS A 24 3.75 13.59 1.53
N SER A 25 3.11 14.17 2.54
CA SER A 25 2.17 13.52 3.46
C SER A 25 0.89 13.02 2.78
N PHE A 26 0.22 12.02 3.37
CA PHE A 26 -1.13 11.56 2.98
C PHE A 26 -2.23 12.62 3.15
N ALA A 27 -1.92 13.83 3.64
CA ALA A 27 -2.83 14.96 3.73
C ALA A 27 -3.51 15.30 2.39
N ALA A 28 -2.86 15.03 1.26
CA ALA A 28 -3.45 15.20 -0.07
C ALA A 28 -4.69 14.31 -0.32
N TYR A 29 -4.81 13.20 0.42
CA TYR A 29 -5.96 12.29 0.41
C TYR A 29 -6.96 12.59 1.53
N GLY A 30 -6.77 13.68 2.29
CA GLY A 30 -7.57 13.99 3.47
C GLY A 30 -7.28 13.10 4.68
N LEU A 31 -6.23 12.28 4.63
CA LEU A 31 -5.83 11.41 5.73
C LEU A 31 -4.84 12.12 6.65
N ASN A 32 -5.15 12.12 7.95
CA ASN A 32 -4.26 12.66 8.98
C ASN A 32 -3.26 11.59 9.43
N LEU A 33 -2.31 11.26 8.55
CA LEU A 33 -1.22 10.32 8.84
C LEU A 33 0.14 11.04 8.93
N PRO A 34 1.11 10.49 9.68
CA PRO A 34 2.48 10.97 9.66
C PRO A 34 3.06 10.97 8.23
N ARG A 35 4.11 11.76 8.00
CA ARG A 35 4.72 11.83 6.67
C ARG A 35 5.35 10.50 6.29
N ILE A 36 5.44 10.27 4.99
CA ILE A 36 6.15 9.12 4.44
C ILE A 36 7.64 9.32 4.72
N LYS A 37 8.23 8.34 5.41
CA LYS A 37 9.67 8.26 5.70
C LYS A 37 10.41 7.45 4.64
N ASP A 38 9.81 6.34 4.18
CA ASP A 38 10.41 5.50 3.13
C ASP A 38 9.35 4.69 2.36
N VAL A 39 9.70 4.25 1.14
CA VAL A 39 8.91 3.36 0.30
C VAL A 39 9.54 1.97 0.32
N LEU A 40 8.79 0.97 0.78
CA LEU A 40 9.30 -0.38 0.99
C LEU A 40 8.96 -1.31 -0.19
N PRO A 41 9.78 -2.36 -0.42
CA PRO A 41 9.49 -3.35 -1.45
C PRO A 41 8.18 -4.08 -1.20
N THR A 42 7.31 -4.13 -2.21
CA THR A 42 5.99 -4.79 -2.16
C THR A 42 6.02 -6.27 -2.55
N ASN A 43 7.17 -6.78 -2.98
CA ASN A 43 7.36 -8.21 -3.25
C ASN A 43 7.40 -8.96 -1.92
N LEU A 44 6.25 -9.52 -1.52
CA LEU A 44 6.17 -10.41 -0.37
C LEU A 44 6.62 -11.81 -0.82
N PRO A 45 7.58 -12.45 -0.11
CA PRO A 45 8.07 -13.77 -0.49
C PRO A 45 6.91 -14.78 -0.45
N ALA A 46 6.49 -15.25 -1.62
CA ALA A 46 5.40 -16.17 -1.79
C ALA A 46 5.84 -17.61 -1.49
N VAL A 47 5.03 -18.35 -0.72
CA VAL A 47 5.07 -19.83 -0.68
C VAL A 47 3.91 -20.43 -1.49
N SER A 48 2.94 -19.63 -1.95
CA SER A 48 1.89 -20.09 -2.87
C SER A 48 1.94 -19.27 -4.17
N ALA A 49 1.75 -19.95 -5.30
CA ALA A 49 1.92 -19.48 -6.67
C ALA A 49 1.03 -18.29 -7.12
N ASN A 50 0.39 -17.56 -6.19
CA ASN A 50 -0.30 -16.32 -6.47
C ASN A 50 0.61 -15.15 -6.13
N GLU A 51 1.07 -14.46 -7.16
CA GLU A 51 1.76 -13.16 -7.12
C GLU A 51 0.81 -12.06 -6.62
N LEU A 52 0.37 -12.16 -5.38
CA LEU A 52 -0.31 -11.08 -4.68
C LEU A 52 0.74 -10.00 -4.38
N ARG A 53 0.80 -9.01 -5.26
CA ARG A 53 1.68 -7.85 -5.16
C ARG A 53 0.82 -6.62 -4.89
N MET A 54 0.94 -6.07 -3.69
CA MET A 54 0.30 -4.79 -3.34
C MET A 54 0.96 -3.64 -4.11
N ASP A 55 0.22 -2.56 -4.33
CA ASP A 55 0.74 -1.37 -5.00
C ASP A 55 1.85 -0.68 -4.19
N HIS A 56 1.58 -0.36 -2.91
CA HIS A 56 2.55 0.34 -2.07
C HIS A 56 2.57 -0.08 -0.60
N LEU A 57 3.78 -0.09 -0.04
CA LEU A 57 4.04 -0.19 1.40
C LEU A 57 4.94 0.98 1.81
N PHE A 58 4.52 1.77 2.78
CA PHE A 58 5.26 2.94 3.25
C PHE A 58 5.66 2.78 4.72
N LEU A 59 6.89 3.19 5.05
CA LEU A 59 7.30 3.47 6.43
C LEU A 59 6.96 4.93 6.73
N LEU A 60 6.33 5.20 7.87
CA LEU A 60 5.99 6.54 8.31
C LEU A 60 6.99 7.07 9.36
N GLU A 61 7.00 8.39 9.56
CA GLU A 61 7.91 9.06 10.52
C GLU A 61 7.79 8.55 11.96
N ASP A 62 6.61 8.08 12.37
CA ASP A 62 6.36 7.50 13.70
C ASP A 62 6.74 6.01 13.81
N HIS A 63 7.37 5.44 12.78
CA HIS A 63 7.76 4.04 12.66
C HIS A 63 6.60 3.05 12.52
N THR A 64 5.40 3.53 12.18
CA THR A 64 4.31 2.68 11.69
C THR A 64 4.41 2.44 10.19
N TYR A 65 3.65 1.47 9.70
CA TYR A 65 3.61 1.12 8.28
C TYR A 65 2.21 1.34 7.71
N ALA A 66 2.15 1.96 6.54
CA ALA A 66 0.94 2.15 5.76
C ALA A 66 0.95 1.24 4.53
N LEU A 67 -0.05 0.35 4.45
CA LEU A 67 -0.33 -0.44 3.26
C LEU A 67 -1.36 0.29 2.41
N VAL A 68 -1.10 0.42 1.12
CA VAL A 68 -2.01 1.04 0.15
C VAL A 68 -2.12 0.12 -1.06
N ASP A 69 -3.34 -0.34 -1.34
CA ASP A 69 -3.71 -1.08 -2.55
C ASP A 69 -4.89 -0.34 -3.21
N TYR A 70 -4.88 -0.17 -4.52
CA TYR A 70 -5.94 0.58 -5.21
C TYR A 70 -6.97 -0.38 -5.80
N GLU A 71 -8.15 -0.41 -5.17
CA GLU A 71 -9.28 -1.19 -5.69
C GLU A 71 -10.32 -0.32 -6.38
N SER A 72 -10.85 -0.80 -7.50
CA SER A 72 -12.01 -0.18 -8.16
C SER A 72 -13.32 -0.47 -7.43
N GLU A 73 -13.36 -1.55 -6.66
CA GLU A 73 -14.53 -2.03 -5.91
C GLU A 73 -14.15 -2.34 -4.45
N ASN A 74 -15.14 -2.49 -3.57
CA ASN A 74 -14.91 -2.90 -2.17
C ASN A 74 -15.64 -4.22 -1.95
N THR A 75 -15.07 -5.30 -2.48
CA THR A 75 -15.63 -6.65 -2.36
C THR A 75 -15.17 -7.33 -1.08
N VAL A 76 -15.78 -8.47 -0.73
CA VAL A 76 -15.34 -9.27 0.42
C VAL A 76 -13.97 -9.90 0.13
N GLU A 77 -13.74 -10.26 -1.12
CA GLU A 77 -12.49 -10.80 -1.63
C GLU A 77 -11.34 -9.82 -1.44
N ASP A 78 -11.57 -8.53 -1.68
CA ASP A 78 -10.57 -7.47 -1.43
C ASP A 78 -10.22 -7.38 0.04
N ARG A 79 -11.21 -7.46 0.94
CA ARG A 79 -10.95 -7.46 2.40
C ARG A 79 -10.12 -8.66 2.84
N ILE A 80 -10.42 -9.85 2.30
CA ILE A 80 -9.63 -11.06 2.57
C ILE A 80 -8.19 -10.87 2.06
N LYS A 81 -8.02 -10.27 0.88
CA LYS A 81 -6.72 -9.93 0.31
C LYS A 81 -5.92 -8.99 1.23
N TYR A 82 -6.55 -7.95 1.78
CA TYR A 82 -5.91 -7.05 2.75
C TYR A 82 -5.42 -7.76 4.01
N VAL A 83 -6.21 -8.68 4.56
CA VAL A 83 -5.80 -9.48 5.73
C VAL A 83 -4.59 -10.37 5.39
N ASP A 84 -4.56 -10.98 4.20
CA ASP A 84 -3.43 -11.79 3.75
C ASP A 84 -2.15 -10.96 3.62
N TYR A 85 -2.23 -9.74 3.09
CA TYR A 85 -1.07 -8.84 3.04
C TYR A 85 -0.54 -8.52 4.44
N ILE A 86 -1.41 -8.17 5.39
CA ILE A 86 -1.00 -7.86 6.77
C ILE A 86 -0.27 -9.07 7.37
N ALA A 87 -0.83 -10.28 7.25
CA ALA A 87 -0.21 -11.48 7.79
C ALA A 87 1.18 -11.75 7.19
N ARG A 88 1.34 -11.55 5.88
CA ARG A 88 2.62 -11.71 5.17
C ARG A 88 3.64 -10.66 5.57
N ILE A 89 3.23 -9.40 5.73
CA ILE A 89 4.09 -8.31 6.21
C ILE A 89 4.61 -8.64 7.61
N VAL A 90 3.73 -9.01 8.53
CA VAL A 90 4.10 -9.40 9.90
C VAL A 90 5.10 -10.55 9.88
N LYS A 91 4.84 -11.59 9.07
CA LYS A 91 5.73 -12.75 8.94
C LYS A 91 7.11 -12.37 8.38
N ARG A 92 7.16 -11.46 7.41
CA ARG A 92 8.42 -10.94 6.85
C ARG A 92 9.22 -10.21 7.92
N PHE A 93 8.61 -9.25 8.62
CA PHE A 93 9.30 -8.49 9.67
C PHE A 93 9.76 -9.36 10.83
N TYR A 94 8.96 -10.35 11.24
CA TYR A 94 9.36 -11.29 12.27
C TYR A 94 10.60 -12.11 11.85
N LYS A 95 10.67 -12.58 10.60
CA LYS A 95 11.83 -13.30 10.07
C LYS A 95 13.07 -12.43 9.95
N GLU A 96 12.91 -11.18 9.53
CA GLU A 96 14.03 -10.26 9.28
C GLU A 96 14.60 -9.67 10.57
N ASN A 97 13.75 -9.39 11.58
CA ASN A 97 14.13 -8.57 12.73
C ASN A 97 13.67 -9.11 14.09
N THR A 98 12.94 -10.23 14.17
CA THR A 98 12.36 -10.78 15.42
C THR A 98 11.44 -9.81 16.19
N VAL A 99 10.95 -8.75 15.54
CA VAL A 99 10.03 -7.74 16.11
C VAL A 99 8.82 -7.58 15.18
N ILE A 100 7.62 -7.48 15.77
CA ILE A 100 6.37 -7.24 15.05
C ILE A 100 6.11 -5.73 14.99
N PRO A 101 5.93 -5.14 13.80
CA PRO A 101 5.65 -3.71 13.68
C PRO A 101 4.20 -3.36 14.01
N GLY A 102 3.96 -2.11 14.44
CA GLY A 102 2.62 -1.53 14.45
C GLY A 102 2.16 -1.26 13.02
N ILE A 103 1.05 -1.89 12.61
CA ILE A 103 0.46 -1.74 11.27
C ILE A 103 -0.85 -0.96 11.44
N LEU A 104 -0.98 0.16 10.74
CA LEU A 104 -2.25 0.90 10.63
C LEU A 104 -2.92 0.51 9.31
N GLY A 105 -4.04 -0.22 9.40
CA GLY A 105 -4.90 -0.54 8.26
C GLY A 105 -6.20 0.25 8.34
N TRP A 106 -6.49 1.04 7.30
CA TRP A 106 -7.79 1.68 7.13
C TRP A 106 -8.48 1.00 5.94
N LEU A 107 -9.64 0.40 6.21
CA LEU A 107 -10.58 -0.17 5.23
C LEU A 107 -11.44 0.92 4.58
#